data_AF-A0A196SLT3-F1
#
_entry.id   AF-A0A196SLT3-F1
#
_cell.length_a   1.000
_cell.length_b   1.000
_cell.length_c   1.000
_cell.angle_alpha   90.00
_cell.angle_beta   90.00
_cell.angle_gamma   90.00
#
_symmetry.space_group_name_H-M   'P 1'
#
loop_
_entity.id
_entity.type
_entity.pdbx_description
1 polymer ?
#
loop_
_entity_poly.entity_id
_entity_poly.type
_entity_poly.pdbx_seq_one_letter_code
_entity_poly.pdbx_strand_id
1 'polypeptide(L)'
;MTPTPTPTPFVPNIECWSDEHVPLDSEVIVVPDYTCNEPNDTMYLQKYTKLRRLIVGDYSYKYLRVINLTKMYELESVEIGANSFWNYDYHAFDNFQFYMEDCPRVAKLTIGEHSLLEYNTFVVKNCSSLIYIETGRSTAMSSEYTLFENLPVLKSMLIGYWSFACTHENESRSITFRDLPALESIVTLDAHNLDPGSFYYARQLIVEGLPRLDQLDLHSKSFVNVNVWRTDCNVGAFLPYFEDQCSGPTWWFLTDGTAAPDGWNTVQGAQNWLSSKAAFLPPTEGITAYYYTRFNGTDANSYALMDVIMKVSAGAVAYLNGREIRRVNLPEGEIDATTLATAVMENNPEISTSVRVRAGWLNEGENILAFEMHSNEMRGYPNHFDARIRYIASGTNLITDGTGTTMPAKPGDKEGTAQLFDGNVKTKLCVDKGGKVNVTATWTYNSDRRVIVNTYGLTSANDCNNRHPSGWEFVASNDGKTWDVLDVRSDEYFTAPRQEKTFDIENSKPYNIYQYNFYEFKNPAFSSGVHPGCGTDHFQLSKVILSVYDRVYSTDATEEL
;
A
#
# COMPACT_ATOMS: atom_id res chain seq x y z
N MET A 1 62.88 -24.35 -8.92
CA MET A 1 61.87 -23.39 -9.40
C MET A 1 62.21 -22.06 -8.78
N THR A 2 62.74 -21.14 -9.58
CA THR A 2 63.01 -19.76 -9.17
C THR A 2 61.69 -19.06 -8.88
N PRO A 3 61.57 -18.26 -7.81
CA PRO A 3 60.38 -17.44 -7.60
C PRO A 3 60.32 -16.43 -8.73
N THR A 4 59.20 -16.40 -9.45
CA THR A 4 58.88 -15.31 -10.36
C THR A 4 58.85 -14.02 -9.54
N PRO A 5 59.63 -12.98 -9.87
CA PRO A 5 59.58 -11.73 -9.13
C PRO A 5 58.18 -11.14 -9.30
N THR A 6 57.49 -10.91 -8.19
CA THR A 6 56.31 -10.05 -8.16
C THR A 6 56.72 -8.70 -8.76
N PRO A 7 56.00 -8.16 -9.76
CA PRO A 7 56.31 -6.84 -10.27
C PRO A 7 56.21 -5.87 -9.10
N THR A 8 57.33 -5.22 -8.78
CA THR A 8 57.35 -4.06 -7.89
C THR A 8 56.34 -3.05 -8.43
N PRO A 9 55.39 -2.57 -7.62
CA PRO A 9 54.50 -1.51 -8.04
C PRO A 9 55.37 -0.35 -8.50
N PHE A 10 55.14 0.11 -9.73
CA PHE A 10 55.70 1.37 -10.19
C PHE A 10 55.16 2.44 -9.25
N VAL A 11 56.03 2.95 -8.37
CA VAL A 11 55.76 4.16 -7.59
C VAL A 11 56.24 5.28 -8.51
N PRO A 12 55.33 6.05 -9.16
CA PRO A 12 55.77 7.20 -9.91
C PRO A 12 56.51 8.12 -8.95
N ASN A 13 57.67 8.63 -9.38
CA ASN A 13 58.18 9.87 -8.84
C ASN A 13 57.05 10.92 -8.84
N ILE A 14 57.18 11.93 -7.99
CA ILE A 14 56.30 13.09 -7.72
C ILE A 14 55.70 13.82 -8.97
N GLU A 15 56.00 13.37 -10.18
CA GLU A 15 55.48 13.85 -11.45
C GLU A 15 54.03 13.43 -11.67
N CYS A 16 53.23 14.40 -12.10
CA CYS A 16 51.85 14.18 -12.48
C CYS A 16 51.74 13.09 -13.56
N TRP A 17 50.66 12.31 -13.47
CA TRP A 17 50.27 11.30 -14.45
C TRP A 17 49.87 11.85 -15.85
N SER A 18 49.79 13.17 -16.02
CA SER A 18 49.34 13.83 -17.25
C SER A 18 50.32 13.68 -18.41
N ASP A 19 51.62 13.58 -18.13
CA ASP A 19 52.66 13.80 -19.16
C ASP A 19 53.55 12.59 -19.51
N GLU A 20 53.66 11.47 -18.75
CA GLU A 20 54.40 10.28 -19.24
C GLU A 20 54.34 8.94 -18.42
N HIS A 21 54.68 7.83 -19.11
CA HIS A 21 55.17 6.51 -18.63
C HIS A 21 54.31 5.50 -17.84
N VAL A 22 52.99 5.64 -17.65
CA VAL A 22 52.22 4.50 -17.10
C VAL A 22 51.94 3.45 -18.18
N PRO A 23 52.40 2.19 -18.01
CA PRO A 23 52.17 1.12 -18.99
C PRO A 23 50.68 0.89 -19.25
N LEU A 24 50.30 0.70 -20.52
CA LEU A 24 48.89 0.47 -20.90
C LEU A 24 48.30 -0.82 -20.30
N ASP A 25 49.16 -1.75 -19.87
CA ASP A 25 48.80 -2.98 -19.19
C ASP A 25 48.76 -2.86 -17.65
N SER A 26 48.89 -1.65 -17.11
CA SER A 26 48.79 -1.39 -15.66
C SER A 26 47.41 -1.77 -15.13
N GLU A 27 47.40 -2.59 -14.07
CA GLU A 27 46.18 -2.97 -13.35
C GLU A 27 45.81 -1.99 -12.24
N VAL A 28 46.76 -1.17 -11.79
CA VAL A 28 46.56 -0.20 -10.70
C VAL A 28 47.18 1.13 -11.12
N ILE A 29 46.41 2.20 -11.00
CA ILE A 29 46.89 3.57 -11.12
C ILE A 29 46.70 4.24 -9.77
N VAL A 30 47.78 4.76 -9.22
CA VAL A 30 47.79 5.58 -8.01
C VAL A 30 48.32 6.95 -8.36
N VAL A 31 47.50 7.97 -8.16
CA VAL A 31 47.89 9.37 -8.28
C VAL A 31 48.23 9.87 -6.88
N PRO A 32 49.48 10.29 -6.60
CA PRO A 32 49.88 10.73 -5.27
C PRO A 32 49.18 12.02 -4.85
N ASP A 33 49.14 12.28 -3.54
CA ASP A 33 48.60 13.52 -2.99
C ASP A 33 49.29 14.76 -3.57
N TYR A 34 48.54 15.85 -3.73
CA TYR A 34 49.00 17.16 -4.22
C TYR A 34 49.56 17.17 -5.66
N THR A 35 49.31 16.13 -6.45
CA THR A 35 49.84 16.04 -7.83
C THR A 35 48.79 16.41 -8.89
N CYS A 36 49.25 16.62 -10.13
CA CYS A 36 48.39 16.92 -11.27
C CYS A 36 47.55 18.20 -11.17
N ASN A 37 48.16 19.28 -10.70
CA ASN A 37 47.48 20.54 -10.46
C ASN A 37 47.83 21.64 -11.48
N GLU A 38 48.36 21.30 -12.64
CA GLU A 38 48.62 22.23 -13.73
C GLU A 38 47.40 22.37 -14.67
N PRO A 39 47.13 23.54 -15.27
CA PRO A 39 45.95 23.76 -16.12
C PRO A 39 45.83 22.84 -17.35
N ASN A 40 46.95 22.27 -17.80
CA ASN A 40 47.02 21.38 -18.96
C ASN A 40 47.00 19.90 -18.58
N ASP A 41 46.92 19.56 -17.29
CA ASP A 41 46.91 18.17 -16.86
C ASP A 41 45.65 17.44 -17.37
N THR A 42 45.86 16.25 -17.93
CA THR A 42 44.80 15.44 -18.51
C THR A 42 44.71 14.07 -17.83
N MET A 43 43.52 13.47 -17.94
CA MET A 43 43.27 12.11 -17.46
C MET A 43 42.54 11.31 -18.56
N TYR A 44 43.30 10.52 -19.32
CA TYR A 44 42.75 9.66 -20.39
C TYR A 44 42.77 8.19 -19.97
N LEU A 45 41.78 7.76 -19.20
CA LEU A 45 41.74 6.41 -18.61
C LEU A 45 41.29 5.31 -19.57
N GLN A 46 40.57 5.65 -20.65
CA GLN A 46 40.00 4.66 -21.59
C GLN A 46 41.06 3.82 -22.32
N LYS A 47 42.32 4.27 -22.35
CA LYS A 47 43.44 3.53 -22.96
C LYS A 47 43.95 2.38 -22.06
N TYR A 48 43.60 2.34 -20.78
CA TYR A 48 44.05 1.33 -19.82
C TYR A 48 43.02 0.22 -19.65
N THR A 49 42.96 -0.68 -20.63
CA THR A 49 41.93 -1.73 -20.71
C THR A 49 42.07 -2.82 -19.64
N LYS A 50 43.22 -2.90 -18.95
CA LYS A 50 43.47 -3.82 -17.84
C LYS A 50 43.33 -3.15 -16.46
N LEU A 51 42.97 -1.87 -16.39
CA LEU A 51 42.89 -1.15 -15.13
C LEU A 51 41.81 -1.76 -14.23
N ARG A 52 42.22 -2.18 -13.04
CA ARG A 52 41.36 -2.74 -11.99
C ARG A 52 41.15 -1.77 -10.84
N ARG A 53 42.13 -0.92 -10.53
CA ARG A 53 42.01 0.05 -9.42
C ARG A 53 42.49 1.42 -9.83
N LEU A 54 41.66 2.43 -9.60
CA LEU A 54 42.02 3.84 -9.69
C LEU A 54 42.00 4.44 -8.28
N ILE A 55 43.14 4.95 -7.84
CA ILE A 55 43.29 5.64 -6.57
C ILE A 55 43.83 7.03 -6.86
N VAL A 56 43.07 8.06 -6.52
CA VAL A 56 43.49 9.46 -6.63
C VAL A 56 43.70 9.98 -5.22
N GLY A 57 44.91 10.44 -4.92
CA GLY A 57 45.27 11.02 -3.63
C GLY A 57 44.55 12.34 -3.36
N ASP A 58 44.80 12.90 -2.20
CA ASP A 58 44.20 14.16 -1.77
C ASP A 58 44.75 15.34 -2.60
N TYR A 59 44.00 16.44 -2.67
CA TYR A 59 44.44 17.70 -3.30
C TYR A 59 44.99 17.57 -4.73
N SER A 60 44.45 16.64 -5.53
CA SER A 60 44.96 16.33 -6.87
C SER A 60 43.96 16.71 -7.98
N TYR A 61 44.46 16.97 -9.19
CA TYR A 61 43.64 17.33 -10.37
C TYR A 61 42.80 18.62 -10.26
N LYS A 62 43.39 19.70 -9.73
CA LYS A 62 42.75 21.03 -9.55
C LYS A 62 41.97 21.54 -10.78
N TYR A 63 42.47 21.29 -12.00
CA TYR A 63 41.90 21.86 -13.23
C TYR A 63 41.19 20.84 -14.12
N LEU A 64 41.17 19.55 -13.75
CA LEU A 64 40.57 18.52 -14.60
C LEU A 64 39.05 18.72 -14.65
N ARG A 65 38.50 18.79 -15.87
CA ARG A 65 37.07 19.04 -16.07
C ARG A 65 36.24 17.78 -16.21
N VAL A 66 36.82 16.73 -16.79
CA VAL A 66 36.08 15.52 -17.14
C VAL A 66 36.81 14.31 -16.57
N ILE A 67 36.10 13.55 -15.74
CA ILE A 67 36.51 12.23 -15.30
C ILE A 67 35.58 11.25 -16.00
N ASN A 68 36.12 10.53 -16.97
CA ASN A 68 35.35 9.59 -17.76
C ASN A 68 35.92 8.18 -17.56
N LEU A 69 35.15 7.36 -16.84
CA LEU A 69 35.40 5.95 -16.55
C LEU A 69 34.51 5.04 -17.40
N THR A 70 33.86 5.56 -18.44
CA THR A 70 32.91 4.79 -19.25
C THR A 70 33.56 3.56 -19.89
N LYS A 71 32.90 2.39 -19.79
CA LYS A 71 33.32 1.11 -20.36
C LYS A 71 34.67 0.59 -19.86
N MET A 72 35.06 0.95 -18.64
CA MET A 72 36.21 0.35 -17.98
C MET A 72 35.84 -1.02 -17.39
N TYR A 73 35.72 -2.03 -18.27
CA TYR A 73 35.15 -3.34 -17.93
C TYR A 73 35.89 -4.14 -16.85
N GLU A 74 37.19 -3.89 -16.69
CA GLU A 74 38.04 -4.57 -15.70
C GLU A 74 38.13 -3.79 -14.38
N LEU A 75 37.58 -2.58 -14.30
CA LEU A 75 37.69 -1.71 -13.12
C LEU A 75 36.88 -2.29 -11.96
N GLU A 76 37.51 -2.44 -10.80
CA GLU A 76 36.98 -3.05 -9.59
C GLU A 76 36.78 -2.02 -8.46
N SER A 77 37.63 -1.00 -8.38
CA SER A 77 37.50 0.06 -7.37
C SER A 77 37.92 1.44 -7.88
N VAL A 78 37.21 2.46 -7.41
CA VAL A 78 37.52 3.87 -7.62
C VAL A 78 37.55 4.56 -6.27
N GLU A 79 38.71 5.12 -5.94
CA GLU A 79 38.96 5.83 -4.69
C GLU A 79 39.46 7.23 -5.03
N ILE A 80 38.71 8.26 -4.66
CA ILE A 80 39.09 9.66 -4.82
C ILE A 80 39.33 10.26 -3.43
N GLY A 81 40.52 10.80 -3.21
CA GLY A 81 40.91 11.49 -1.99
C GLY A 81 40.15 12.79 -1.75
N ALA A 82 40.37 13.41 -0.60
CA ALA A 82 39.75 14.66 -0.20
C ALA A 82 40.32 15.86 -0.96
N ASN A 83 39.51 16.89 -1.16
CA ASN A 83 39.90 18.15 -1.82
C ASN A 83 40.46 17.97 -3.24
N SER A 84 40.13 16.88 -3.92
CA SER A 84 40.59 16.58 -5.28
C SER A 84 39.54 17.01 -6.30
N PHE A 85 40.00 17.36 -7.51
CA PHE A 85 39.14 17.87 -8.59
C PHE A 85 38.38 19.16 -8.21
N TRP A 86 39.07 20.08 -7.54
CA TRP A 86 38.52 21.36 -7.09
C TRP A 86 39.54 22.49 -7.23
N ASN A 87 39.06 23.69 -7.56
CA ASN A 87 39.85 24.91 -7.64
C ASN A 87 39.15 26.10 -6.96
N TYR A 88 39.73 26.61 -5.87
CA TYR A 88 39.22 27.77 -5.13
C TYR A 88 39.23 29.08 -5.95
N ASP A 89 40.14 29.21 -6.92
CA ASP A 89 40.38 30.45 -7.66
C ASP A 89 39.59 30.53 -8.98
N TYR A 90 38.88 29.46 -9.36
CA TYR A 90 38.30 29.31 -10.68
C TYR A 90 36.81 28.91 -10.62
N HIS A 91 35.94 29.92 -10.58
CA HIS A 91 34.48 29.76 -10.59
C HIS A 91 33.89 29.68 -12.02
N ALA A 92 34.55 28.95 -12.93
CA ALA A 92 33.97 28.76 -14.26
C ALA A 92 32.89 27.68 -14.18
N PHE A 93 31.62 28.11 -14.18
CA PHE A 93 30.44 27.24 -14.06
C PHE A 93 30.18 26.28 -15.25
N ASP A 94 31.13 26.13 -16.18
CA ASP A 94 30.84 25.45 -17.45
C ASP A 94 31.58 24.11 -17.60
N ASN A 95 30.77 23.04 -17.52
CA ASN A 95 31.00 21.70 -18.07
C ASN A 95 32.00 20.79 -17.32
N PHE A 96 31.90 20.71 -16.00
CA PHE A 96 32.63 19.72 -15.19
C PHE A 96 31.81 18.44 -14.99
N GLN A 97 32.35 17.29 -15.39
CA GLN A 97 31.58 16.05 -15.57
C GLN A 97 32.29 14.82 -14.99
N PHE A 98 31.54 14.01 -14.25
CA PHE A 98 31.96 12.70 -13.76
C PHE A 98 31.05 11.62 -14.35
N TYR A 99 31.66 10.66 -15.05
CA TYR A 99 30.97 9.52 -15.65
C TYR A 99 31.61 8.21 -15.19
N MET A 100 30.81 7.35 -14.56
CA MET A 100 31.13 5.95 -14.32
C MET A 100 29.99 5.10 -14.89
N GLU A 101 30.13 4.76 -16.17
CA GLU A 101 29.09 4.08 -16.95
C GLU A 101 29.60 2.76 -17.52
N ASP A 102 28.77 1.72 -17.50
CA ASP A 102 29.11 0.40 -18.06
C ASP A 102 30.40 -0.19 -17.43
N CYS A 103 30.53 -0.06 -16.10
CA CYS A 103 31.66 -0.58 -15.31
C CYS A 103 31.20 -1.79 -14.48
N PRO A 104 30.99 -2.97 -15.10
CA PRO A 104 30.30 -4.10 -14.49
C PRO A 104 31.03 -4.73 -13.29
N ARG A 105 32.32 -4.48 -13.11
CA ARG A 105 33.14 -5.05 -12.02
C ARG A 105 33.38 -4.12 -10.85
N VAL A 106 33.02 -2.83 -10.95
CA VAL A 106 33.28 -1.88 -9.87
C VAL A 106 32.41 -2.28 -8.68
N ALA A 107 33.04 -2.63 -7.56
CA ALA A 107 32.37 -3.06 -6.34
C ALA A 107 32.20 -1.92 -5.34
N LYS A 108 33.08 -0.92 -5.38
CA LYS A 108 33.11 0.22 -4.45
C LYS A 108 33.49 1.52 -5.16
N LEU A 109 32.73 2.57 -4.86
CA LEU A 109 33.07 3.96 -5.18
C LEU A 109 33.18 4.75 -3.87
N THR A 110 34.37 5.31 -3.61
CA THR A 110 34.60 6.21 -2.48
C THR A 110 35.11 7.55 -2.98
N ILE A 111 34.51 8.64 -2.51
CA ILE A 111 34.90 10.00 -2.84
C ILE A 111 35.09 10.79 -1.55
N GLY A 112 36.27 11.39 -1.37
CA GLY A 112 36.61 12.19 -0.20
C GLY A 112 35.82 13.49 -0.11
N GLU A 113 35.90 14.12 1.07
CA GLU A 113 35.26 15.41 1.32
C GLU A 113 35.80 16.51 0.39
N HIS A 114 34.95 17.48 0.08
CA HIS A 114 35.24 18.65 -0.75
C HIS A 114 35.76 18.32 -2.17
N SER A 115 35.62 17.07 -2.61
CA SER A 115 36.03 16.64 -3.95
C SER A 115 34.90 16.81 -4.97
N LEU A 116 35.28 17.04 -6.23
CA LEU A 116 34.35 17.28 -7.35
C LEU A 116 33.42 18.48 -7.14
N LEU A 117 33.78 19.46 -6.31
CA LEU A 117 32.80 20.41 -5.78
C LEU A 117 32.12 21.26 -6.88
N GLU A 118 32.82 21.61 -7.99
CA GLU A 118 32.20 22.29 -9.17
C GLU A 118 31.59 21.35 -10.23
N TYR A 119 31.56 20.03 -10.00
CA TYR A 119 31.08 19.08 -11.02
C TYR A 119 29.56 19.16 -11.16
N ASN A 120 29.12 19.71 -12.28
CA ASN A 120 27.71 19.90 -12.60
C ASN A 120 27.02 18.61 -13.10
N THR A 121 27.78 17.61 -13.52
CA THR A 121 27.25 16.32 -13.97
C THR A 121 27.90 15.20 -13.19
N PHE A 122 27.09 14.34 -12.58
CA PHE A 122 27.52 13.16 -11.84
C PHE A 122 26.68 11.95 -12.25
N VAL A 123 27.30 10.99 -12.93
CA VAL A 123 26.60 9.81 -13.46
C VAL A 123 27.29 8.53 -12.99
N VAL A 124 26.52 7.66 -12.36
CA VAL A 124 26.88 6.28 -12.05
C VAL A 124 25.79 5.38 -12.62
N LYS A 125 26.12 4.63 -13.68
CA LYS A 125 25.13 3.88 -14.45
C LYS A 125 25.64 2.52 -14.91
N ASN A 126 24.76 1.52 -14.93
CA ASN A 126 25.05 0.17 -15.44
C ASN A 126 26.27 -0.49 -14.77
N CYS A 127 26.44 -0.30 -13.46
CA CYS A 127 27.53 -0.89 -12.68
C CYS A 127 26.99 -2.09 -11.89
N SER A 128 26.91 -3.25 -12.55
CA SER A 128 26.21 -4.45 -12.06
C SER A 128 26.78 -5.08 -10.79
N SER A 129 28.02 -4.77 -10.42
CA SER A 129 28.68 -5.28 -9.21
C SER A 129 28.81 -4.24 -8.10
N LEU A 130 28.31 -3.01 -8.28
CA LEU A 130 28.51 -1.93 -7.32
C LEU A 130 27.67 -2.19 -6.07
N ILE A 131 28.33 -2.43 -4.93
CA ILE A 131 27.66 -2.80 -3.67
C ILE A 131 27.51 -1.58 -2.76
N TYR A 132 28.44 -0.63 -2.85
CA TYR A 132 28.58 0.46 -1.89
C TYR A 132 29.08 1.75 -2.55
N ILE A 133 28.41 2.87 -2.24
CA ILE A 133 28.82 4.22 -2.59
C ILE A 133 29.00 5.03 -1.31
N GLU A 134 30.14 5.70 -1.20
CA GLU A 134 30.47 6.57 -0.07
C GLU A 134 30.99 7.91 -0.57
N THR A 135 30.39 8.99 -0.10
CA THR A 135 30.87 10.35 -0.36
C THR A 135 31.14 11.08 0.95
N GLY A 136 32.27 11.79 1.00
CA GLY A 136 32.55 12.75 2.07
C GLY A 136 31.67 13.99 1.94
N ARG A 137 31.82 14.90 2.90
CA ARG A 137 31.09 16.19 2.91
C ARG A 137 31.33 16.99 1.63
N SER A 138 30.32 17.71 1.14
CA SER A 138 30.42 18.65 0.02
C SER A 138 30.96 18.03 -1.27
N THR A 139 30.76 16.72 -1.47
CA THR A 139 31.12 16.04 -2.71
C THR A 139 30.12 16.43 -3.81
N ALA A 140 30.63 16.78 -5.01
CA ALA A 140 29.78 17.13 -6.15
C ALA A 140 28.72 18.20 -5.80
N MET A 141 29.09 19.18 -4.98
CA MET A 141 28.20 20.20 -4.41
C MET A 141 27.60 21.16 -5.46
N SER A 142 28.10 21.22 -6.70
CA SER A 142 27.49 22.01 -7.77
C SER A 142 26.76 21.13 -8.80
N SER A 143 26.40 19.89 -8.46
CA SER A 143 25.76 18.98 -9.39
C SER A 143 24.37 19.47 -9.81
N GLU A 144 24.19 19.63 -11.12
CA GLU A 144 22.91 19.94 -11.75
C GLU A 144 22.22 18.68 -12.25
N TYR A 145 22.98 17.68 -12.66
CA TYR A 145 22.47 16.39 -13.11
C TYR A 145 23.16 15.28 -12.33
N THR A 146 22.43 14.66 -11.40
CA THR A 146 22.89 13.49 -10.65
C THR A 146 22.05 12.27 -11.04
N LEU A 147 22.71 11.21 -11.51
CA LEU A 147 22.08 9.97 -11.93
C LEU A 147 22.73 8.75 -11.26
N PHE A 148 21.92 7.98 -10.55
CA PHE A 148 22.21 6.62 -10.13
C PHE A 148 21.21 5.68 -10.81
N GLU A 149 21.68 4.88 -11.77
CA GLU A 149 20.79 4.05 -12.60
C GLU A 149 21.33 2.64 -12.82
N ASN A 150 20.44 1.64 -12.69
CA ASN A 150 20.74 0.25 -13.00
C ASN A 150 21.95 -0.28 -12.20
N LEU A 151 21.80 -0.26 -10.86
CA LEU A 151 22.79 -0.72 -9.88
C LEU A 151 22.16 -1.87 -9.07
N PRO A 152 22.00 -3.06 -9.68
CA PRO A 152 21.13 -4.12 -9.17
C PRO A 152 21.53 -4.74 -7.84
N VAL A 153 22.80 -4.58 -7.41
CA VAL A 153 23.33 -5.13 -6.16
C VAL A 153 23.79 -4.06 -5.18
N LEU A 154 23.51 -2.77 -5.45
CA LEU A 154 23.84 -1.67 -4.57
C LEU A 154 23.02 -1.81 -3.30
N LYS A 155 23.68 -1.96 -2.15
CA LYS A 155 23.01 -2.20 -0.86
C LYS A 155 22.84 -0.93 -0.04
N SER A 156 23.84 -0.05 -0.07
CA SER A 156 23.84 1.15 0.75
C SER A 156 24.56 2.31 0.07
N MET A 157 24.04 3.50 0.36
CA MET A 157 24.63 4.77 -0.02
C MET A 157 24.87 5.60 1.23
N LEU A 158 26.14 5.90 1.48
CA LEU A 158 26.55 6.79 2.55
C LEU A 158 26.91 8.15 1.93
N ILE A 159 26.03 9.14 2.13
CA ILE A 159 26.12 10.42 1.44
C ILE A 159 26.62 11.50 2.41
N GLY A 160 27.68 12.19 2.03
CA GLY A 160 28.17 13.32 2.82
C GLY A 160 27.17 14.46 2.93
N TYR A 161 27.24 15.16 4.05
CA TYR A 161 26.56 16.42 4.24
C TYR A 161 26.88 17.43 3.11
N TRP A 162 25.90 18.19 2.62
CA TRP A 162 26.04 19.13 1.49
C TRP A 162 26.52 18.49 0.17
N SER A 163 26.54 17.16 0.08
CA SER A 163 26.85 16.49 -1.19
C SER A 163 25.66 16.56 -2.15
N PHE A 164 25.95 16.72 -3.44
CA PHE A 164 24.94 16.89 -4.49
C PHE A 164 23.94 18.05 -4.23
N ALA A 165 24.33 19.05 -3.45
CA ALA A 165 23.51 20.22 -3.14
C ALA A 165 23.86 21.39 -4.07
N CYS A 166 23.63 22.65 -3.69
CA CYS A 166 24.18 23.85 -4.34
C CYS A 166 23.91 25.11 -3.48
N THR A 167 24.34 26.29 -3.95
CA THR A 167 24.10 27.63 -3.37
C THR A 167 23.22 28.55 -4.22
N HIS A 168 22.87 28.16 -5.45
CA HIS A 168 22.10 28.99 -6.40
C HIS A 168 20.89 28.23 -6.93
N GLU A 169 19.88 28.93 -7.46
CA GLU A 169 18.70 28.30 -8.06
C GLU A 169 18.90 28.00 -9.55
N ASN A 170 18.53 26.79 -9.99
CA ASN A 170 18.44 26.42 -11.41
C ASN A 170 17.33 25.37 -11.60
N GLU A 171 16.35 25.68 -12.46
CA GLU A 171 15.15 24.86 -12.71
C GLU A 171 15.45 23.51 -13.41
N SER A 172 16.58 23.37 -14.09
CA SER A 172 16.92 22.11 -14.79
C SER A 172 17.48 21.03 -13.88
N ARG A 173 17.66 21.30 -12.58
CA ARG A 173 18.41 20.41 -11.69
C ARG A 173 17.64 19.16 -11.31
N SER A 174 18.23 18.00 -11.58
CA SER A 174 17.60 16.70 -11.34
C SER A 174 18.49 15.75 -10.57
N ILE A 175 17.87 15.06 -9.62
CA ILE A 175 18.42 13.89 -8.94
C ILE A 175 17.55 12.70 -9.35
N THR A 176 18.18 11.65 -9.88
CA THR A 176 17.50 10.43 -10.31
C THR A 176 18.09 9.21 -9.63
N PHE A 177 17.23 8.46 -8.94
CA PHE A 177 17.49 7.10 -8.47
C PHE A 177 16.59 6.16 -9.25
N ARG A 178 17.18 5.30 -10.08
CA ARG A 178 16.42 4.38 -10.93
C ARG A 178 17.01 2.98 -10.90
N ASP A 179 16.14 1.97 -10.81
CA ASP A 179 16.52 0.56 -10.90
C ASP A 179 17.64 0.19 -9.90
N LEU A 180 17.36 0.42 -8.62
CA LEU A 180 18.22 0.10 -7.48
C LEU A 180 17.53 -0.97 -6.58
N PRO A 181 17.21 -2.16 -7.11
CA PRO A 181 16.31 -3.13 -6.47
C PRO A 181 16.84 -3.74 -5.17
N ALA A 182 18.16 -3.68 -4.93
CA ALA A 182 18.80 -4.17 -3.72
C ALA A 182 19.13 -3.08 -2.69
N LEU A 183 18.80 -1.81 -2.97
CA LEU A 183 19.16 -0.70 -2.11
C LEU A 183 18.32 -0.72 -0.84
N GLU A 184 18.98 -0.86 0.31
CA GLU A 184 18.35 -0.98 1.63
C GLU A 184 18.43 0.33 2.42
N SER A 185 19.50 1.12 2.20
CA SER A 185 19.73 2.36 2.96
C SER A 185 20.33 3.51 2.15
N ILE A 186 19.83 4.71 2.39
CA ILE A 186 20.48 5.99 2.03
C ILE A 186 20.58 6.81 3.32
N VAL A 187 21.80 7.05 3.75
CA VAL A 187 22.08 7.68 5.06
C VAL A 187 23.10 8.79 4.92
N THR A 188 23.00 9.83 5.75
CA THR A 188 23.95 10.95 5.73
C THR A 188 25.11 10.75 6.72
N LEU A 189 26.36 11.00 6.29
CA LEU A 189 27.55 11.05 7.16
C LEU A 189 27.49 12.28 8.08
N ASP A 190 27.55 12.05 9.40
CA ASP A 190 27.59 13.03 10.50
C ASP A 190 26.36 13.94 10.67
N ALA A 191 25.55 13.62 11.69
CA ALA A 191 24.35 14.33 12.14
C ALA A 191 24.64 15.57 13.01
N HIS A 192 25.71 16.31 12.74
CA HIS A 192 25.80 17.65 13.30
C HIS A 192 24.80 18.52 12.53
N ASN A 193 23.88 19.18 13.25
CA ASN A 193 22.81 20.10 12.78
C ASN A 193 23.34 21.29 11.95
N LEU A 194 24.15 21.04 10.94
CA LEU A 194 24.71 22.00 10.04
C LEU A 194 23.73 22.13 8.87
N ASP A 195 23.53 23.36 8.41
CA ASP A 195 22.69 23.69 7.25
C ASP A 195 23.56 24.16 6.07
N PRO A 196 23.32 23.69 4.81
CA PRO A 196 22.22 22.83 4.33
C PRO A 196 22.56 21.33 4.12
N GLY A 197 21.53 20.48 4.14
CA GLY A 197 21.64 19.02 3.89
C GLY A 197 22.07 18.62 2.47
N SER A 198 22.27 17.32 2.25
CA SER A 198 22.48 16.76 0.89
C SER A 198 21.27 17.02 -0.01
N PHE A 199 21.49 17.12 -1.32
CA PHE A 199 20.44 17.40 -2.32
C PHE A 199 19.67 18.73 -2.13
N TYR A 200 20.20 19.65 -1.32
CA TYR A 200 19.66 20.99 -1.18
C TYR A 200 19.67 21.75 -2.52
N TYR A 201 18.60 22.47 -2.82
CA TYR A 201 18.33 23.12 -4.12
C TYR A 201 18.19 22.18 -5.33
N ALA A 202 17.98 20.87 -5.13
CA ALA A 202 17.41 20.04 -6.19
C ALA A 202 16.00 20.55 -6.56
N ARG A 203 15.68 20.58 -7.87
CA ARG A 203 14.37 21.00 -8.38
C ARG A 203 13.50 19.82 -8.80
N GLN A 204 14.12 18.78 -9.36
CA GLN A 204 13.45 17.58 -9.82
C GLN A 204 14.00 16.36 -9.06
N LEU A 205 13.09 15.52 -8.55
CA LEU A 205 13.43 14.23 -7.96
C LEU A 205 12.66 13.13 -8.69
N ILE A 206 13.41 12.15 -9.20
CA ILE A 206 12.89 10.97 -9.89
C ILE A 206 13.33 9.74 -9.11
N VAL A 207 12.39 8.96 -8.61
CA VAL A 207 12.65 7.74 -7.82
C VAL A 207 11.81 6.61 -8.37
N GLU A 208 12.45 5.59 -8.94
CA GLU A 208 11.79 4.47 -9.64
C GLU A 208 12.55 3.16 -9.35
N GLY A 209 11.84 2.09 -8.97
CA GLY A 209 12.44 0.77 -8.76
C GLY A 209 13.38 0.68 -7.55
N LEU A 210 12.95 1.17 -6.38
CA LEU A 210 13.63 1.07 -5.07
C LEU A 210 12.78 0.27 -4.04
N PRO A 211 12.32 -0.96 -4.36
CA PRO A 211 11.40 -1.74 -3.52
C PRO A 211 11.92 -2.10 -2.13
N ARG A 212 13.26 -2.13 -1.95
CA ARG A 212 13.93 -2.58 -0.72
C ARG A 212 14.40 -1.45 0.20
N LEU A 213 14.22 -0.20 -0.22
CA LEU A 213 14.70 0.91 0.59
C LEU A 213 13.87 0.99 1.87
N ASP A 214 14.52 0.75 3.00
CA ASP A 214 13.87 0.75 4.33
C ASP A 214 14.37 1.92 5.17
N GLN A 215 15.67 2.21 5.11
CA GLN A 215 16.29 3.29 5.86
C GLN A 215 16.58 4.50 4.96
N LEU A 216 15.90 5.62 5.22
CA LEU A 216 16.13 6.90 4.55
C LEU A 216 16.43 7.99 5.59
N ASP A 217 17.69 8.10 5.99
CA ASP A 217 18.14 9.08 6.98
C ASP A 217 18.86 10.24 6.30
N LEU A 218 18.05 11.20 5.85
CA LEU A 218 18.51 12.45 5.25
C LEU A 218 18.19 13.64 6.16
N HIS A 219 18.97 14.70 6.01
CA HIS A 219 18.70 15.94 6.75
C HIS A 219 17.33 16.52 6.36
N SER A 220 16.65 17.18 7.29
CA SER A 220 15.31 17.78 7.05
C SER A 220 15.28 18.81 5.91
N LYS A 221 16.43 19.37 5.54
CA LYS A 221 16.59 20.27 4.39
C LYS A 221 16.88 19.58 3.06
N SER A 222 17.02 18.26 3.05
CA SER A 222 17.08 17.51 1.80
C SER A 222 15.74 17.64 1.07
N PHE A 223 15.81 17.86 -0.25
CA PHE A 223 14.65 17.99 -1.14
C PHE A 223 13.67 19.16 -0.86
N VAL A 224 13.94 20.08 0.07
CA VAL A 224 13.02 21.19 0.42
C VAL A 224 12.72 22.15 -0.73
N ASN A 225 13.51 22.11 -1.80
CA ASN A 225 13.34 22.94 -3.00
C ASN A 225 12.80 22.17 -4.21
N VAL A 226 12.49 20.88 -4.06
CA VAL A 226 11.96 20.02 -5.14
C VAL A 226 10.52 20.41 -5.41
N ASN A 227 10.25 20.75 -6.68
CA ASN A 227 8.93 21.13 -7.17
C ASN A 227 8.42 20.20 -8.29
N VAL A 228 9.28 19.33 -8.82
CA VAL A 228 8.92 18.27 -9.77
C VAL A 228 9.25 16.92 -9.16
N TRP A 229 8.22 16.12 -8.90
CA TRP A 229 8.31 14.80 -8.28
C TRP A 229 7.85 13.75 -9.31
N ARG A 230 8.62 12.69 -9.53
CA ARG A 230 8.22 11.55 -10.38
C ARG A 230 8.53 10.22 -9.71
N THR A 231 7.60 9.28 -9.81
CA THR A 231 7.74 7.95 -9.23
C THR A 231 6.89 6.90 -9.94
N ASP A 232 7.28 5.64 -9.79
CA ASP A 232 6.51 4.44 -10.11
C ASP A 232 5.77 3.85 -8.89
N CYS A 233 5.77 4.56 -7.75
CA CYS A 233 5.24 4.12 -6.46
C CYS A 233 5.88 2.84 -5.87
N ASN A 234 6.98 2.36 -6.45
CA ASN A 234 7.76 1.21 -5.97
C ASN A 234 9.09 1.70 -5.37
N VAL A 235 9.00 2.52 -4.33
CA VAL A 235 10.12 3.37 -3.87
C VAL A 235 10.46 3.23 -2.39
N GLY A 236 9.91 2.22 -1.71
CA GLY A 236 10.23 1.93 -0.31
C GLY A 236 10.04 3.14 0.60
N ALA A 237 11.06 3.47 1.39
CA ALA A 237 11.07 4.57 2.36
C ALA A 237 10.86 5.96 1.75
N PHE A 238 10.93 6.13 0.42
CA PHE A 238 10.54 7.37 -0.24
C PHE A 238 9.02 7.56 -0.37
N LEU A 239 8.19 6.53 -0.16
CA LEU A 239 6.73 6.59 -0.35
C LEU A 239 6.05 7.80 0.32
N PRO A 240 6.40 8.23 1.55
CA PRO A 240 5.82 9.41 2.18
C PRO A 240 6.03 10.73 1.41
N TYR A 241 7.06 10.82 0.56
CA TYR A 241 7.29 12.00 -0.29
C TYR A 241 6.37 12.06 -1.51
N PHE A 242 5.65 10.98 -1.82
CA PHE A 242 4.83 10.84 -3.03
C PHE A 242 3.34 10.57 -2.73
N GLU A 243 2.84 10.94 -1.55
CA GLU A 243 1.45 10.66 -1.15
C GLU A 243 0.39 11.17 -2.14
N ASP A 244 0.64 12.32 -2.78
CA ASP A 244 -0.25 12.90 -3.80
C ASP A 244 -0.32 12.06 -5.10
N GLN A 245 0.74 11.33 -5.43
CA GLN A 245 0.83 10.48 -6.63
C GLN A 245 0.48 9.02 -6.31
N CYS A 246 0.82 8.57 -5.11
CA CYS A 246 0.72 7.20 -4.64
C CYS A 246 -0.38 7.07 -3.58
N SER A 247 -1.63 7.26 -4.01
CA SER A 247 -2.80 7.18 -3.13
C SER A 247 -3.11 5.74 -2.64
N GLY A 248 -3.80 5.65 -1.49
CA GLY A 248 -4.23 4.39 -0.89
C GLY A 248 -3.20 3.78 0.09
N PRO A 249 -3.59 2.69 0.77
CA PRO A 249 -2.73 2.06 1.77
C PRO A 249 -1.46 1.48 1.13
N THR A 250 -0.38 1.49 1.91
CA THR A 250 0.83 0.73 1.60
C THR A 250 0.63 -0.72 2.02
N TRP A 251 0.97 -1.64 1.13
CA TRP A 251 0.85 -3.07 1.34
C TRP A 251 2.23 -3.68 1.45
N TRP A 252 2.48 -4.36 2.56
CA TRP A 252 3.60 -5.29 2.71
C TRP A 252 3.17 -6.64 2.18
N PHE A 253 4.01 -7.27 1.36
CA PHE A 253 3.59 -8.44 0.59
C PHE A 253 4.64 -9.56 0.54
N LEU A 254 4.15 -10.79 0.52
CA LEU A 254 4.91 -12.00 0.20
C LEU A 254 4.19 -12.73 -0.94
N THR A 255 4.80 -12.71 -2.13
CA THR A 255 4.19 -13.19 -3.38
C THR A 255 5.06 -14.21 -4.11
N ASP A 256 6.09 -14.74 -3.47
CA ASP A 256 7.05 -15.70 -4.03
C ASP A 256 6.62 -17.17 -3.88
N GLY A 257 5.39 -17.40 -3.40
CA GLY A 257 4.82 -18.72 -3.18
C GLY A 257 5.30 -19.44 -1.92
N THR A 258 6.16 -18.81 -1.11
CA THR A 258 6.56 -19.35 0.19
C THR A 258 5.49 -19.09 1.25
N ALA A 259 5.44 -19.94 2.29
CA ALA A 259 4.50 -19.76 3.39
C ALA A 259 4.92 -18.58 4.27
N ALA A 260 3.95 -17.74 4.65
CA ALA A 260 4.18 -16.73 5.68
C ALA A 260 4.39 -17.40 7.06
N PRO A 261 5.26 -16.85 7.91
CA PRO A 261 5.50 -17.40 9.26
C PRO A 261 4.30 -17.17 10.17
N ASP A 262 4.15 -18.00 11.20
CA ASP A 262 3.07 -17.87 12.19
C ASP A 262 3.02 -16.45 12.80
N GLY A 263 1.80 -15.90 12.90
CA GLY A 263 1.56 -14.58 13.48
C GLY A 263 1.90 -13.38 12.58
N TRP A 264 2.29 -13.59 11.31
CA TRP A 264 2.57 -12.53 10.32
C TRP A 264 1.43 -11.50 10.18
N ASN A 265 0.20 -11.91 10.46
CA ASN A 265 -1.03 -11.12 10.40
C ASN A 265 -1.38 -10.39 11.71
N THR A 266 -0.44 -10.32 12.67
CA THR A 266 -0.58 -9.60 13.94
C THR A 266 0.38 -8.40 13.99
N VAL A 267 0.09 -7.40 14.84
CA VAL A 267 0.99 -6.24 15.02
C VAL A 267 2.40 -6.68 15.45
N GLN A 268 2.50 -7.65 16.37
CA GLN A 268 3.78 -8.13 16.91
C GLN A 268 4.54 -9.05 15.95
N GLY A 269 3.82 -9.84 15.14
CA GLY A 269 4.43 -10.80 14.22
C GLY A 269 4.58 -10.30 12.78
N ALA A 270 4.08 -9.11 12.45
CA ALA A 270 4.18 -8.54 11.11
C ALA A 270 5.65 -8.41 10.65
N GLN A 271 5.93 -8.93 9.46
CA GLN A 271 7.28 -9.11 8.91
C GLN A 271 7.75 -7.87 8.13
N ASN A 272 9.06 -7.65 8.05
CA ASN A 272 9.63 -6.58 7.21
C ASN A 272 9.72 -7.02 5.74
N TRP A 273 8.57 -7.28 5.13
CA TRP A 273 8.47 -7.61 3.71
C TRP A 273 8.66 -6.38 2.82
N LEU A 274 8.84 -6.61 1.52
CA LEU A 274 8.75 -5.54 0.54
C LEU A 274 7.38 -4.87 0.63
N SER A 275 7.32 -3.58 0.32
CA SER A 275 6.08 -2.82 0.33
C SER A 275 5.87 -1.99 -0.93
N SER A 276 4.61 -1.87 -1.35
CA SER A 276 4.20 -1.08 -2.51
C SER A 276 2.72 -0.69 -2.41
N LYS A 277 2.21 0.04 -3.40
CA LYS A 277 0.78 0.29 -3.56
C LYS A 277 0.13 -0.84 -4.38
N ALA A 278 -1.15 -1.11 -4.14
CA ALA A 278 -1.86 -2.26 -4.72
C ALA A 278 -1.74 -2.34 -6.26
N ALA A 279 -1.80 -1.20 -6.95
CA ALA A 279 -1.69 -1.12 -8.41
C ALA A 279 -0.30 -1.48 -8.98
N PHE A 280 0.72 -1.59 -8.12
CA PHE A 280 2.12 -1.79 -8.50
C PHE A 280 2.75 -3.02 -7.84
N LEU A 281 1.92 -3.92 -7.31
CA LEU A 281 2.39 -5.18 -6.74
C LEU A 281 2.93 -6.11 -7.85
N PRO A 282 4.02 -6.85 -7.58
CA PRO A 282 4.56 -7.81 -8.54
C PRO A 282 3.59 -8.98 -8.74
N PRO A 283 3.71 -9.72 -9.87
CA PRO A 283 2.99 -10.97 -10.09
C PRO A 283 3.10 -11.92 -8.91
N THR A 284 2.04 -12.70 -8.69
CA THR A 284 2.05 -13.76 -7.68
C THR A 284 2.63 -15.04 -8.27
N GLU A 285 3.60 -15.63 -7.57
CA GLU A 285 4.15 -16.95 -7.83
C GLU A 285 3.55 -17.96 -6.82
N GLY A 286 3.31 -19.19 -7.27
CA GLY A 286 2.78 -20.26 -6.41
C GLY A 286 1.26 -20.26 -6.29
N ILE A 287 0.76 -20.77 -5.16
CA ILE A 287 -0.68 -20.88 -4.87
C ILE A 287 -1.16 -19.71 -4.01
N THR A 288 -0.35 -19.32 -3.03
CA THR A 288 -0.77 -18.38 -1.99
C THR A 288 0.10 -17.13 -2.00
N ALA A 289 -0.54 -15.97 -1.83
CA ALA A 289 0.13 -14.72 -1.55
C ALA A 289 -0.44 -14.06 -0.31
N TYR A 290 0.43 -13.35 0.41
CA TYR A 290 0.13 -12.74 1.69
C TYR A 290 0.34 -11.24 1.60
N TYR A 291 -0.60 -10.48 2.16
CA TYR A 291 -0.59 -9.02 2.15
C TYR A 291 -1.01 -8.51 3.51
N TYR A 292 -0.36 -7.48 4.00
CA TYR A 292 -0.88 -6.74 5.15
C TYR A 292 -0.69 -5.24 4.98
N THR A 293 -1.52 -4.48 5.67
CA THR A 293 -1.36 -3.04 5.84
C THR A 293 -1.51 -2.66 7.31
N ARG A 294 -0.84 -1.58 7.69
CA ARG A 294 -0.91 -0.98 9.03
C ARG A 294 -1.85 0.21 8.98
N PHE A 295 -2.65 0.37 10.03
CA PHE A 295 -3.52 1.54 10.19
C PHE A 295 -3.72 1.88 11.67
N ASN A 296 -4.13 3.12 11.96
CA ASN A 296 -4.44 3.53 13.31
C ASN A 296 -5.94 3.33 13.61
N GLY A 297 -6.24 2.66 14.73
CA GLY A 297 -7.61 2.39 15.16
C GLY A 297 -8.37 3.64 15.62
N THR A 298 -7.69 4.73 15.96
CA THR A 298 -8.36 5.96 16.44
C THR A 298 -9.30 6.56 15.41
N ASP A 299 -9.00 6.40 14.12
CA ASP A 299 -9.80 6.92 13.02
C ASP A 299 -11.19 6.25 12.95
N ALA A 300 -11.29 5.05 13.49
CA ALA A 300 -12.51 4.27 13.47
C ALA A 300 -13.49 4.64 14.61
N ASN A 301 -13.02 5.28 15.69
CA ASN A 301 -13.75 5.42 16.96
C ASN A 301 -15.13 6.10 16.88
N SER A 302 -15.41 6.87 15.83
CA SER A 302 -16.70 7.54 15.58
C SER A 302 -17.69 6.69 14.75
N TYR A 303 -17.29 5.50 14.31
CA TYR A 303 -18.04 4.64 13.42
C TYR A 303 -18.55 3.39 14.13
N ALA A 304 -19.66 2.85 13.64
CA ALA A 304 -20.25 1.63 14.19
C ALA A 304 -19.57 0.38 13.63
N LEU A 305 -19.26 0.38 12.32
CA LEU A 305 -18.65 -0.74 11.63
C LEU A 305 -17.45 -0.30 10.78
N MET A 306 -16.54 -1.25 10.60
CA MET A 306 -15.50 -1.22 9.59
C MET A 306 -15.85 -2.28 8.55
N ASP A 307 -16.14 -1.86 7.32
CA ASP A 307 -16.41 -2.75 6.19
C ASP A 307 -15.10 -3.01 5.46
N VAL A 308 -14.63 -4.26 5.55
CA VAL A 308 -13.41 -4.73 4.88
C VAL A 308 -13.79 -5.21 3.49
N ILE A 309 -13.28 -4.54 2.46
CA ILE A 309 -13.55 -4.82 1.06
C ILE A 309 -12.28 -5.39 0.42
N MET A 310 -12.41 -6.48 -0.32
CA MET A 310 -11.31 -7.14 -1.03
C MET A 310 -11.76 -7.62 -2.41
N LYS A 311 -10.86 -7.52 -3.40
CA LYS A 311 -11.05 -8.20 -4.69
C LYS A 311 -10.59 -9.65 -4.58
N VAL A 312 -11.47 -10.58 -4.96
CA VAL A 312 -11.20 -12.01 -4.87
C VAL A 312 -11.29 -12.65 -6.24
N SER A 313 -10.22 -13.29 -6.70
CA SER A 313 -10.18 -14.02 -7.96
C SER A 313 -10.56 -15.49 -7.81
N ALA A 314 -10.19 -16.12 -6.70
CA ALA A 314 -10.52 -17.50 -6.41
C ALA A 314 -10.81 -17.70 -4.91
N GLY A 315 -9.79 -17.86 -4.07
CA GLY A 315 -9.92 -18.03 -2.62
C GLY A 315 -9.27 -16.88 -1.86
N ALA A 316 -9.81 -16.56 -0.69
CA ALA A 316 -9.26 -15.52 0.17
C ALA A 316 -9.59 -15.76 1.64
N VAL A 317 -8.67 -15.37 2.52
CA VAL A 317 -8.90 -15.17 3.94
C VAL A 317 -8.49 -13.75 4.31
N ALA A 318 -9.37 -13.03 5.00
CA ALA A 318 -9.08 -11.74 5.59
C ALA A 318 -8.94 -11.89 7.11
N TYR A 319 -7.94 -11.21 7.67
CA TYR A 319 -7.62 -11.21 9.08
C TYR A 319 -7.55 -9.78 9.62
N LEU A 320 -8.04 -9.59 10.84
CA LEU A 320 -7.87 -8.36 11.61
C LEU A 320 -7.15 -8.67 12.92
N ASN A 321 -5.94 -8.13 13.08
CA ASN A 321 -5.09 -8.36 14.25
C ASN A 321 -4.93 -9.87 14.59
N GLY A 322 -4.70 -10.69 13.57
CA GLY A 322 -4.56 -12.15 13.70
C GLY A 322 -5.86 -12.94 13.75
N ARG A 323 -7.03 -12.31 13.86
CA ARG A 323 -8.33 -12.99 13.88
C ARG A 323 -8.89 -13.10 12.47
N GLU A 324 -9.29 -14.29 12.05
CA GLU A 324 -10.02 -14.48 10.79
C GLU A 324 -11.39 -13.78 10.85
N ILE A 325 -11.66 -12.91 9.87
CA ILE A 325 -12.93 -12.15 9.77
C ILE A 325 -13.75 -12.55 8.55
N ARG A 326 -13.11 -13.17 7.55
CA ARG A 326 -13.78 -13.66 6.34
C ARG A 326 -12.93 -14.70 5.64
N ARG A 327 -13.55 -15.84 5.32
CA ARG A 327 -13.03 -16.83 4.38
C ARG A 327 -13.97 -16.96 3.19
N VAL A 328 -13.39 -17.10 2.00
CA VAL A 328 -14.08 -17.17 0.72
C VAL A 328 -13.49 -18.31 -0.10
N ASN A 329 -14.35 -19.21 -0.60
CA ASN A 329 -13.99 -20.33 -1.49
C ASN A 329 -12.77 -21.15 -1.03
N LEU A 330 -12.68 -21.41 0.27
CA LEU A 330 -11.66 -22.25 0.87
C LEU A 330 -12.34 -23.30 1.76
N PRO A 331 -11.72 -24.47 1.95
CA PRO A 331 -12.26 -25.49 2.84
C PRO A 331 -12.41 -24.99 4.27
N GLU A 332 -13.32 -25.60 5.03
CA GLU A 332 -13.37 -25.45 6.49
C GLU A 332 -12.17 -26.15 7.14
N GLY A 333 -11.74 -25.66 8.30
CA GLY A 333 -10.59 -26.18 9.03
C GLY A 333 -9.26 -25.51 8.66
N GLU A 334 -8.17 -26.17 9.03
CA GLU A 334 -6.80 -25.70 8.80
C GLU A 334 -6.50 -25.59 7.29
N ILE A 335 -5.82 -24.51 6.93
CA ILE A 335 -5.33 -24.25 5.56
C ILE A 335 -3.84 -23.92 5.62
N ASP A 336 -3.16 -24.09 4.50
CA ASP A 336 -1.76 -23.76 4.34
C ASP A 336 -1.48 -23.13 2.97
N ALA A 337 -0.23 -22.73 2.75
CA ALA A 337 0.23 -22.10 1.51
C ALA A 337 -0.01 -22.92 0.22
N THR A 338 -0.32 -24.22 0.34
CA THR A 338 -0.59 -25.13 -0.77
C THR A 338 -2.08 -25.39 -0.99
N THR A 339 -2.94 -24.88 -0.12
CA THR A 339 -4.38 -25.07 -0.20
C THR A 339 -4.95 -24.36 -1.42
N LEU A 340 -5.62 -25.11 -2.29
CA LEU A 340 -6.28 -24.55 -3.48
C LEU A 340 -7.67 -24.00 -3.13
N ALA A 341 -8.02 -22.89 -3.77
CA ALA A 341 -9.38 -22.39 -3.75
C ALA A 341 -10.37 -23.39 -4.37
N THR A 342 -11.54 -23.54 -3.75
CA THR A 342 -12.60 -24.47 -4.19
C THR A 342 -13.40 -23.96 -5.38
N ALA A 343 -13.30 -22.67 -5.70
CA ALA A 343 -13.96 -22.04 -6.83
C ALA A 343 -13.20 -20.80 -7.33
N VAL A 344 -13.45 -20.41 -8.57
CA VAL A 344 -12.96 -19.17 -9.20
C VAL A 344 -14.12 -18.18 -9.30
N MET A 345 -13.84 -16.90 -9.10
CA MET A 345 -14.79 -15.80 -9.29
C MET A 345 -14.43 -14.99 -10.53
N GLU A 346 -15.34 -14.97 -11.49
CA GLU A 346 -15.16 -14.20 -12.73
C GLU A 346 -15.08 -12.70 -12.47
N ASN A 347 -14.18 -12.01 -13.17
CA ASN A 347 -13.98 -10.55 -13.10
C ASN A 347 -13.46 -10.00 -11.75
N ASN A 348 -12.95 -10.87 -10.86
CA ASN A 348 -12.36 -10.48 -9.57
C ASN A 348 -13.28 -9.54 -8.75
N PRO A 349 -14.51 -9.97 -8.41
CA PRO A 349 -15.49 -9.12 -7.76
C PRO A 349 -14.98 -8.61 -6.42
N GLU A 350 -15.53 -7.46 -6.01
CA GLU A 350 -15.35 -6.95 -4.66
C GLU A 350 -16.32 -7.66 -3.71
N ILE A 351 -15.74 -8.34 -2.72
CA ILE A 351 -16.46 -8.97 -1.62
C ILE A 351 -16.19 -8.15 -0.37
N SER A 352 -17.17 -8.08 0.53
CA SER A 352 -17.00 -7.36 1.78
C SER A 352 -17.55 -8.10 2.99
N THR A 353 -16.94 -7.83 4.13
CA THR A 353 -17.43 -8.23 5.45
C THR A 353 -17.35 -7.05 6.39
N SER A 354 -18.39 -6.84 7.18
CA SER A 354 -18.35 -5.84 8.25
C SER A 354 -17.86 -6.45 9.55
N VAL A 355 -17.00 -5.72 10.25
CA VAL A 355 -16.59 -6.00 11.62
C VAL A 355 -16.96 -4.82 12.52
N ARG A 356 -17.17 -5.07 13.80
CA ARG A 356 -17.39 -3.99 14.77
C ARG A 356 -16.07 -3.26 15.01
N VAL A 357 -16.14 -1.94 15.10
CA VAL A 357 -14.99 -1.11 15.45
C VAL A 357 -14.67 -1.21 16.94
N ARG A 358 -15.72 -1.25 17.78
CA ARG A 358 -15.61 -1.37 19.23
C ARG A 358 -15.76 -2.83 19.69
N ALA A 359 -15.53 -3.07 20.99
CA ALA A 359 -15.53 -4.38 21.64
C ALA A 359 -14.27 -5.24 21.39
N GLY A 360 -13.09 -4.61 21.47
CA GLY A 360 -11.81 -5.34 21.50
C GLY A 360 -11.39 -5.98 20.17
N TRP A 361 -11.92 -5.50 19.04
CA TRP A 361 -11.49 -5.87 17.69
C TRP A 361 -10.28 -5.08 17.22
N LEU A 362 -10.20 -3.81 17.63
CA LEU A 362 -9.08 -2.92 17.34
C LEU A 362 -8.27 -2.65 18.61
N ASN A 363 -6.95 -2.57 18.44
CA ASN A 363 -6.02 -2.07 19.45
C ASN A 363 -6.09 -0.54 19.52
N GLU A 364 -5.79 0.03 20.68
CA GLU A 364 -5.47 1.45 20.80
C GLU A 364 -4.16 1.72 20.05
N GLY A 365 -4.21 2.57 19.01
CA GLY A 365 -3.07 2.82 18.14
C GLY A 365 -3.01 1.86 16.95
N GLU A 366 -1.90 1.16 16.78
CA GLU A 366 -1.61 0.40 15.55
C GLU A 366 -2.41 -0.90 15.44
N ASN A 367 -2.91 -1.16 14.24
CA ASN A 367 -3.67 -2.34 13.86
C ASN A 367 -3.16 -2.90 12.53
N ILE A 368 -3.34 -4.21 12.34
CA ILE A 368 -3.02 -4.92 11.10
C ILE A 368 -4.31 -5.43 10.45
N LEU A 369 -4.51 -5.07 9.20
CA LEU A 369 -5.46 -5.73 8.30
C LEU A 369 -4.65 -6.56 7.31
N ALA A 370 -4.92 -7.86 7.25
CA ALA A 370 -4.12 -8.82 6.49
C ALA A 370 -5.00 -9.72 5.62
N PHE A 371 -4.43 -10.21 4.52
CA PHE A 371 -5.10 -11.03 3.52
C PHE A 371 -4.19 -12.15 3.04
N GLU A 372 -4.75 -13.34 2.98
CA GLU A 372 -4.16 -14.52 2.35
C GLU A 372 -4.99 -14.86 1.12
N MET A 373 -4.39 -14.79 -0.06
CA MET A 373 -5.07 -14.98 -1.34
C MET A 373 -4.62 -16.30 -1.96
N HIS A 374 -5.58 -17.20 -2.23
CA HIS A 374 -5.31 -18.51 -2.79
C HIS A 374 -5.81 -18.60 -4.23
N SER A 375 -4.98 -19.11 -5.12
CA SER A 375 -5.40 -19.51 -6.46
C SER A 375 -6.09 -20.89 -6.44
N ASN A 376 -6.80 -21.21 -7.51
CA ASN A 376 -7.39 -22.53 -7.75
C ASN A 376 -6.45 -23.50 -8.49
N GLU A 377 -5.25 -23.03 -8.87
CA GLU A 377 -4.20 -23.78 -9.57
C GLU A 377 -2.84 -23.09 -9.37
N MET A 378 -1.71 -23.76 -9.62
CA MET A 378 -0.39 -23.08 -9.59
C MET A 378 -0.33 -21.99 -10.66
N ARG A 379 0.04 -20.77 -10.26
CA ARG A 379 -0.01 -19.59 -11.11
C ARG A 379 1.31 -18.82 -11.15
N GLY A 380 1.55 -18.21 -12.31
CA GLY A 380 2.49 -17.11 -12.53
C GLY A 380 1.77 -16.06 -13.37
N TYR A 381 0.87 -15.30 -12.75
CA TYR A 381 -0.07 -14.39 -13.41
C TYR A 381 -0.03 -13.00 -12.75
N PRO A 382 -0.56 -11.96 -13.43
CA PRO A 382 -0.64 -10.62 -12.86
C PRO A 382 -1.33 -10.62 -11.50
N ASN A 383 -0.84 -9.76 -10.62
CA ASN A 383 -1.44 -9.55 -9.31
C ASN A 383 -2.73 -8.73 -9.45
N HIS A 384 -3.80 -9.22 -8.83
CA HIS A 384 -5.11 -8.56 -8.83
C HIS A 384 -5.55 -8.14 -7.43
N PHE A 385 -4.65 -8.23 -6.46
CA PHE A 385 -4.92 -7.85 -5.09
C PHE A 385 -5.26 -6.36 -5.00
N ASP A 386 -6.38 -6.11 -4.34
CA ASP A 386 -6.82 -4.77 -3.95
C ASP A 386 -7.73 -4.95 -2.75
N ALA A 387 -7.54 -4.11 -1.74
CA ALA A 387 -8.34 -4.11 -0.55
C ALA A 387 -8.43 -2.71 0.03
N ARG A 388 -9.53 -2.44 0.72
CA ARG A 388 -9.76 -1.15 1.39
C ARG A 388 -10.74 -1.29 2.54
N ILE A 389 -10.67 -0.31 3.43
CA ILE A 389 -11.61 -0.14 4.52
C ILE A 389 -12.65 0.93 4.13
N ARG A 390 -13.91 0.66 4.43
CA ARG A 390 -14.97 1.67 4.44
C ARG A 390 -15.61 1.71 5.82
N TYR A 391 -15.54 2.85 6.49
CA TYR A 391 -16.21 3.02 7.78
C TYR A 391 -17.70 3.35 7.62
N ILE A 392 -18.54 2.77 8.48
CA ILE A 392 -20.00 2.95 8.47
C ILE A 392 -20.42 3.63 9.77
N ALA A 393 -21.06 4.80 9.65
CA ALA A 393 -21.48 5.60 10.79
C ALA A 393 -22.65 4.95 11.55
N SER A 394 -22.76 5.24 12.84
CA SER A 394 -23.94 4.91 13.65
C SER A 394 -25.21 5.55 13.07
N GLY A 395 -26.31 4.81 13.03
CA GLY A 395 -27.59 5.22 12.42
C GLY A 395 -27.68 5.04 10.91
N THR A 396 -26.68 4.44 10.25
CA THR A 396 -26.70 4.23 8.80
C THR A 396 -27.79 3.23 8.39
N ASN A 397 -28.58 3.58 7.38
CA ASN A 397 -29.48 2.65 6.70
C ASN A 397 -28.67 1.64 5.86
N LEU A 398 -28.92 0.36 6.08
CA LEU A 398 -28.20 -0.74 5.46
C LEU A 398 -28.98 -1.44 4.34
N ILE A 399 -30.15 -0.94 3.94
CA ILE A 399 -30.84 -1.38 2.71
C ILE A 399 -30.16 -0.67 1.53
N THR A 400 -28.99 -1.17 1.14
CA THR A 400 -28.15 -0.67 0.04
C THR A 400 -27.48 -1.83 -0.67
N ASP A 401 -27.13 -1.65 -1.95
CA ASP A 401 -26.33 -2.60 -2.75
C ASP A 401 -26.83 -4.06 -2.68
N GLY A 402 -28.14 -4.24 -2.83
CA GLY A 402 -28.78 -5.54 -2.71
C GLY A 402 -30.11 -5.61 -3.43
N THR A 403 -30.78 -6.74 -3.28
CA THR A 403 -32.08 -7.04 -3.87
C THR A 403 -33.09 -7.38 -2.78
N GLY A 404 -34.22 -6.68 -2.80
CA GLY A 404 -35.36 -6.96 -1.93
C GLY A 404 -36.38 -7.85 -2.62
N THR A 405 -36.79 -8.94 -1.98
CA THR A 405 -37.82 -9.85 -2.47
C THR A 405 -38.88 -10.10 -1.41
N THR A 406 -40.10 -10.44 -1.82
CA THR A 406 -41.15 -10.88 -0.90
C THR A 406 -41.77 -12.17 -1.40
N MET A 407 -42.30 -12.96 -0.48
CA MET A 407 -43.19 -14.07 -0.79
C MET A 407 -44.56 -13.76 -0.20
N PRO A 408 -45.66 -13.78 -0.99
CA PRO A 408 -45.66 -13.79 -2.44
C PRO A 408 -45.04 -12.50 -3.02
N ALA A 409 -44.43 -12.61 -4.19
CA ALA A 409 -43.94 -11.46 -4.93
C ALA A 409 -45.13 -10.70 -5.56
N LYS A 410 -45.10 -9.37 -5.53
CA LYS A 410 -46.12 -8.52 -6.16
C LYS A 410 -45.47 -7.50 -7.11
N PRO A 411 -45.76 -7.53 -8.42
CA PRO A 411 -45.33 -6.48 -9.33
C PRO A 411 -46.15 -5.20 -9.14
N GLY A 412 -45.59 -4.05 -9.51
CA GLY A 412 -46.30 -2.77 -9.58
C GLY A 412 -45.51 -1.60 -9.00
N ASP A 413 -45.84 -0.40 -9.47
CA ASP A 413 -45.03 0.81 -9.22
C ASP A 413 -45.46 1.60 -7.97
N LYS A 414 -46.53 1.17 -7.30
CA LYS A 414 -47.11 1.87 -6.12
C LYS A 414 -47.37 0.97 -4.92
N GLU A 415 -47.64 -0.32 -5.17
CA GLU A 415 -48.08 -1.28 -4.15
C GLU A 415 -47.36 -2.64 -4.21
N GLY A 416 -46.23 -2.73 -4.92
CA GLY A 416 -45.47 -3.95 -5.18
C GLY A 416 -44.34 -4.23 -4.19
N THR A 417 -43.59 -5.29 -4.45
CA THR A 417 -42.47 -5.76 -3.61
C THR A 417 -41.40 -4.69 -3.43
N ALA A 418 -41.06 -3.95 -4.49
CA ALA A 418 -40.00 -2.95 -4.46
C ALA A 418 -40.29 -1.81 -3.46
N GLN A 419 -41.56 -1.45 -3.28
CA GLN A 419 -41.96 -0.37 -2.38
C GLN A 419 -41.68 -0.68 -0.91
N LEU A 420 -41.52 -1.95 -0.54
CA LEU A 420 -41.16 -2.29 0.83
C LEU A 420 -39.72 -1.90 1.19
N PHE A 421 -38.86 -1.73 0.18
CA PHE A 421 -37.42 -1.50 0.33
C PHE A 421 -36.97 -0.13 -0.22
N ASP A 422 -37.89 0.71 -0.70
CA ASP A 422 -37.58 2.00 -1.35
C ASP A 422 -37.33 3.16 -0.35
N GLY A 423 -37.56 2.92 0.95
CA GLY A 423 -37.42 3.90 2.03
C GLY A 423 -38.53 4.97 2.08
N ASN A 424 -39.53 4.91 1.20
CA ASN A 424 -40.57 5.92 1.07
C ASN A 424 -41.84 5.53 1.83
N VAL A 425 -42.12 6.26 2.93
CA VAL A 425 -43.30 6.01 3.78
C VAL A 425 -44.66 6.27 3.10
N LYS A 426 -44.66 6.80 1.87
CA LYS A 426 -45.89 7.09 1.10
C LYS A 426 -46.29 5.94 0.18
N THR A 427 -45.37 5.05 -0.17
CA THR A 427 -45.60 3.81 -0.91
C THR A 427 -45.73 2.64 0.06
N LYS A 428 -46.18 1.48 -0.43
CA LYS A 428 -46.35 0.28 0.38
C LYS A 428 -46.21 -0.98 -0.46
N LEU A 429 -45.98 -2.12 0.18
CA LEU A 429 -46.40 -3.40 -0.35
C LEU A 429 -47.84 -3.64 0.10
N CYS A 430 -48.72 -4.08 -0.81
CA CYS A 430 -50.08 -4.52 -0.46
C CYS A 430 -50.36 -5.85 -1.17
N VAL A 431 -50.26 -6.99 -0.50
CA VAL A 431 -50.57 -8.29 -1.11
C VAL A 431 -52.06 -8.57 -1.01
N ASP A 432 -52.64 -8.95 -2.14
CA ASP A 432 -54.10 -9.18 -2.29
C ASP A 432 -54.59 -10.45 -1.57
N LYS A 433 -55.87 -10.77 -1.74
CA LYS A 433 -56.62 -11.84 -1.03
C LYS A 433 -55.83 -13.14 -0.77
N GLY A 434 -55.77 -13.54 0.50
CA GLY A 434 -54.99 -14.69 1.00
C GLY A 434 -53.58 -14.30 1.47
N GLY A 435 -53.17 -13.06 1.17
CA GLY A 435 -51.83 -12.56 1.34
C GLY A 435 -51.34 -12.34 2.75
N LYS A 436 -52.08 -12.68 3.82
CA LYS A 436 -51.54 -12.65 5.19
C LYS A 436 -50.71 -13.88 5.55
N VAL A 437 -50.92 -14.99 4.86
CA VAL A 437 -50.28 -16.26 5.23
C VAL A 437 -48.93 -16.35 4.53
N ASN A 438 -47.89 -16.74 5.28
CA ASN A 438 -46.54 -16.98 4.78
C ASN A 438 -45.91 -15.76 4.08
N VAL A 439 -46.19 -14.53 4.58
CA VAL A 439 -45.53 -13.35 4.04
C VAL A 439 -44.11 -13.30 4.54
N THR A 440 -43.16 -13.31 3.62
CA THR A 440 -41.77 -13.02 3.93
C THR A 440 -41.29 -11.78 3.17
N ALA A 441 -40.36 -11.05 3.79
CA ALA A 441 -39.63 -9.98 3.15
C ALA A 441 -38.14 -10.21 3.36
N THR A 442 -37.38 -10.31 2.29
CA THR A 442 -35.97 -10.73 2.30
C THR A 442 -35.13 -9.67 1.61
N TRP A 443 -34.06 -9.24 2.28
CA TRP A 443 -33.01 -8.41 1.68
C TRP A 443 -31.74 -9.24 1.52
N THR A 444 -31.21 -9.31 0.30
CA THR A 444 -29.96 -10.02 -0.03
C THR A 444 -28.96 -9.03 -0.59
N TYR A 445 -27.79 -8.90 0.05
CA TYR A 445 -26.71 -8.05 -0.47
C TYR A 445 -26.06 -8.68 -1.70
N ASN A 446 -25.66 -7.84 -2.65
CA ASN A 446 -24.95 -8.29 -3.85
C ASN A 446 -23.52 -8.77 -3.51
N SER A 447 -22.92 -9.57 -4.40
CA SER A 447 -21.51 -9.99 -4.34
C SER A 447 -21.07 -10.65 -3.02
N ASP A 448 -21.98 -11.39 -2.36
CA ASP A 448 -21.74 -12.01 -1.05
C ASP A 448 -21.15 -11.03 0.00
N ARG A 449 -21.57 -9.76 -0.10
CA ARG A 449 -21.35 -8.75 0.94
C ARG A 449 -22.06 -9.19 2.21
N ARG A 450 -21.36 -9.14 3.35
CA ARG A 450 -21.90 -9.53 4.66
C ARG A 450 -21.82 -8.36 5.62
N VAL A 451 -22.96 -7.96 6.17
CA VAL A 451 -23.08 -6.75 7.00
C VAL A 451 -23.65 -7.12 8.35
N ILE A 452 -23.18 -6.47 9.42
CA ILE A 452 -23.78 -6.59 10.75
C ILE A 452 -24.95 -5.61 10.86
N VAL A 453 -26.16 -6.12 11.00
CA VAL A 453 -27.35 -5.34 11.38
C VAL A 453 -27.59 -5.56 12.86
N ASN A 454 -27.75 -4.48 13.64
CA ASN A 454 -28.09 -4.58 15.06
C ASN A 454 -29.34 -3.78 15.46
N THR A 455 -30.00 -3.14 14.48
CA THR A 455 -31.32 -2.56 14.63
C THR A 455 -32.11 -2.84 13.35
N TYR A 456 -33.35 -3.28 13.50
CA TYR A 456 -34.27 -3.45 12.39
C TYR A 456 -35.58 -2.70 12.66
N GLY A 457 -36.46 -2.55 11.67
CA GLY A 457 -37.73 -1.88 11.91
C GLY A 457 -38.78 -2.09 10.82
N LEU A 458 -40.01 -1.69 11.15
CA LEU A 458 -41.18 -1.78 10.30
C LEU A 458 -41.94 -0.45 10.32
N THR A 459 -42.50 -0.05 9.19
CA THR A 459 -43.40 1.11 9.12
C THR A 459 -44.76 0.69 8.58
N SER A 460 -45.82 0.99 9.33
CA SER A 460 -47.20 0.75 8.89
C SER A 460 -47.55 1.58 7.66
N ALA A 461 -48.47 1.08 6.84
CA ALA A 461 -49.06 1.81 5.73
C ALA A 461 -50.17 2.78 6.21
N ASN A 462 -50.93 3.33 5.26
CA ASN A 462 -51.72 4.54 5.47
C ASN A 462 -53.22 4.34 5.81
N ASP A 463 -53.80 3.15 5.61
CA ASP A 463 -55.26 2.99 5.54
C ASP A 463 -55.86 1.82 6.35
N CYS A 464 -55.38 0.59 6.18
CA CYS A 464 -55.99 -0.61 6.76
C CYS A 464 -55.11 -1.27 7.84
N ASN A 465 -55.24 -0.82 9.10
CA ASN A 465 -54.33 -1.28 10.15
C ASN A 465 -54.36 -2.79 10.41
N ASN A 466 -55.53 -3.39 10.26
CA ASN A 466 -55.75 -4.83 10.39
C ASN A 466 -54.96 -5.69 9.38
N ARG A 467 -54.31 -5.09 8.38
CA ARG A 467 -53.46 -5.76 7.40
C ARG A 467 -51.97 -5.71 7.74
N HIS A 468 -51.57 -4.93 8.74
CA HIS A 468 -50.19 -4.88 9.22
C HIS A 468 -49.88 -6.08 10.13
N PRO A 469 -48.64 -6.58 10.11
CA PRO A 469 -48.20 -7.60 11.04
C PRO A 469 -48.19 -7.07 12.48
N SER A 470 -48.54 -7.94 13.43
CA SER A 470 -48.31 -7.75 14.87
C SER A 470 -47.32 -8.74 15.45
N GLY A 471 -46.85 -9.70 14.64
CA GLY A 471 -45.81 -10.64 15.06
C GLY A 471 -45.05 -11.23 13.90
N TRP A 472 -43.75 -11.43 14.12
CA TRP A 472 -42.79 -11.88 13.11
C TRP A 472 -41.53 -12.46 13.77
N GLU A 473 -40.82 -13.27 13.00
CA GLU A 473 -39.42 -13.63 13.29
C GLU A 473 -38.51 -12.79 12.39
N PHE A 474 -37.42 -12.29 12.95
CA PHE A 474 -36.34 -11.66 12.20
C PHE A 474 -35.15 -12.61 12.18
N VAL A 475 -34.77 -13.04 10.98
CA VAL A 475 -33.77 -14.10 10.78
C VAL A 475 -32.70 -13.66 9.78
N ALA A 476 -31.53 -14.29 9.84
CA ALA A 476 -30.43 -13.99 8.91
C ALA A 476 -29.68 -15.25 8.44
N SER A 477 -29.07 -15.17 7.26
CA SER A 477 -28.38 -16.29 6.63
C SER A 477 -27.22 -15.84 5.75
N ASN A 478 -26.26 -16.75 5.53
CA ASN A 478 -25.14 -16.60 4.60
C ASN A 478 -25.18 -17.59 3.43
N ASP A 479 -26.09 -18.57 3.45
CA ASP A 479 -26.22 -19.62 2.43
C ASP A 479 -27.65 -19.77 1.88
N GLY A 480 -28.62 -19.05 2.45
CA GLY A 480 -30.05 -19.14 2.14
C GLY A 480 -30.73 -20.43 2.61
N LYS A 481 -30.01 -21.31 3.32
CA LYS A 481 -30.47 -22.64 3.76
C LYS A 481 -30.52 -22.72 5.27
N THR A 482 -29.47 -22.26 5.93
CA THR A 482 -29.32 -22.22 7.38
C THR A 482 -29.62 -20.81 7.85
N TRP A 483 -30.54 -20.69 8.82
CA TRP A 483 -31.05 -19.41 9.27
C TRP A 483 -30.86 -19.27 10.78
N ASP A 484 -30.20 -18.19 11.17
CA ASP A 484 -30.05 -17.79 12.57
C ASP A 484 -31.24 -16.88 12.94
N VAL A 485 -31.92 -17.20 14.04
CA VAL A 485 -33.01 -16.37 14.57
C VAL A 485 -32.42 -15.24 15.40
N LEU A 486 -32.63 -14.00 14.97
CA LEU A 486 -32.09 -12.80 15.61
C LEU A 486 -33.10 -12.13 16.54
N ASP A 487 -34.39 -12.22 16.25
CA ASP A 487 -35.47 -11.72 17.12
C ASP A 487 -36.81 -12.40 16.83
N VAL A 488 -37.70 -12.41 17.82
CA VAL A 488 -39.10 -12.90 17.70
C VAL A 488 -40.02 -11.91 18.41
N ARG A 489 -41.04 -11.42 17.70
CA ARG A 489 -41.99 -10.43 18.22
C ARG A 489 -43.43 -10.90 18.04
N SER A 490 -44.28 -10.55 19.00
CA SER A 490 -45.73 -10.79 18.98
C SER A 490 -46.45 -9.65 19.68
N ASP A 491 -47.74 -9.47 19.38
CA ASP A 491 -48.58 -8.42 19.98
C ASP A 491 -48.01 -6.99 19.82
N GLU A 492 -47.28 -6.75 18.73
CA GLU A 492 -46.74 -5.43 18.36
C GLU A 492 -47.75 -4.63 17.53
N TYR A 493 -48.40 -3.66 18.18
CA TYR A 493 -49.50 -2.92 17.55
C TYR A 493 -49.10 -1.54 17.03
N PHE A 494 -49.57 -1.19 15.82
CA PHE A 494 -49.48 0.16 15.28
C PHE A 494 -50.72 0.97 15.71
N THR A 495 -50.51 2.17 16.24
CA THR A 495 -51.56 3.07 16.76
C THR A 495 -51.89 4.22 15.82
N ALA A 496 -51.06 4.44 14.80
CA ALA A 496 -51.26 5.49 13.79
C ALA A 496 -50.78 5.03 12.40
N PRO A 497 -51.36 5.56 11.30
CA PRO A 497 -50.86 5.30 9.96
C PRO A 497 -49.44 5.84 9.80
N ARG A 498 -48.59 5.15 9.02
CA ARG A 498 -47.18 5.53 8.80
C ARG A 498 -46.35 5.63 10.09
N GLN A 499 -46.77 4.93 11.13
CA GLN A 499 -45.97 4.78 12.33
C GLN A 499 -44.82 3.83 12.07
N GLU A 500 -43.61 4.31 12.35
CA GLU A 500 -42.37 3.55 12.36
C GLU A 500 -42.13 2.96 13.76
N LYS A 501 -41.69 1.70 13.81
CA LYS A 501 -41.18 1.04 15.02
C LYS A 501 -39.84 0.40 14.70
N THR A 502 -38.87 0.60 15.58
CA THR A 502 -37.53 0.00 15.50
C THR A 502 -37.27 -0.89 16.70
N PHE A 503 -36.45 -1.91 16.50
CA PHE A 503 -36.13 -2.94 17.47
C PHE A 503 -34.63 -3.19 17.44
N ASP A 504 -34.02 -3.19 18.61
CA ASP A 504 -32.60 -3.44 18.78
C ASP A 504 -32.35 -4.93 19.04
N ILE A 505 -31.28 -5.46 18.45
CA ILE A 505 -30.90 -6.87 18.54
C ILE A 505 -29.42 -7.00 18.89
N GLU A 506 -29.09 -8.03 19.67
CA GLU A 506 -27.71 -8.39 19.96
C GLU A 506 -27.15 -9.24 18.82
N ASN A 507 -26.62 -8.59 17.79
CA ASN A 507 -25.97 -9.28 16.67
C ASN A 507 -24.56 -8.74 16.42
N SER A 508 -23.56 -9.61 16.54
CA SER A 508 -22.15 -9.35 16.22
C SER A 508 -21.69 -10.06 14.93
N LYS A 509 -22.53 -10.90 14.33
CA LYS A 509 -22.20 -11.69 13.14
C LYS A 509 -22.65 -10.98 11.85
N PRO A 510 -21.79 -10.86 10.83
CA PRO A 510 -22.18 -10.30 9.54
C PRO A 510 -22.94 -11.33 8.70
N TYR A 511 -24.05 -10.91 8.08
CA TYR A 511 -24.88 -11.75 7.21
C TYR A 511 -25.08 -11.14 5.82
N ASN A 512 -25.19 -12.01 4.81
CA ASN A 512 -25.55 -11.62 3.45
C ASN A 512 -27.07 -11.45 3.26
N ILE A 513 -27.88 -12.18 4.03
CA ILE A 513 -29.33 -12.23 3.87
C ILE A 513 -29.99 -11.91 5.21
N TYR A 514 -30.96 -11.00 5.19
CA TYR A 514 -31.85 -10.70 6.32
C TYR A 514 -33.31 -10.89 5.88
N GLN A 515 -34.12 -11.53 6.71
CA GLN A 515 -35.50 -11.86 6.37
C GLN A 515 -36.45 -11.65 7.55
N TYR A 516 -37.64 -11.16 7.21
CA TYR A 516 -38.79 -11.04 8.09
C TYR A 516 -39.79 -12.14 7.76
N ASN A 517 -40.17 -12.96 8.75
CA ASN A 517 -41.20 -13.98 8.63
C ASN A 517 -42.45 -13.52 9.38
N PHE A 518 -43.45 -12.96 8.68
CA PHE A 518 -44.65 -12.44 9.33
C PHE A 518 -45.67 -13.56 9.59
N TYR A 519 -46.12 -13.71 10.84
CA TYR A 519 -47.02 -14.79 11.24
C TYR A 519 -48.26 -14.35 12.03
N GLU A 520 -48.31 -13.12 12.55
CA GLU A 520 -49.44 -12.63 13.35
C GLU A 520 -49.98 -11.29 12.84
N PHE A 521 -51.30 -11.11 12.86
CA PHE A 521 -52.02 -9.95 12.27
C PHE A 521 -53.21 -9.51 13.13
N LYS A 522 -52.95 -9.14 14.38
CA LYS A 522 -53.97 -8.76 15.38
C LYS A 522 -54.18 -7.25 15.53
N ASN A 523 -53.58 -6.43 14.67
CA ASN A 523 -53.69 -4.98 14.74
C ASN A 523 -55.16 -4.49 14.73
N PRO A 524 -55.59 -3.66 15.71
CA PRO A 524 -56.93 -3.10 15.73
C PRO A 524 -57.10 -2.10 14.57
N ALA A 525 -58.31 -1.94 14.03
CA ALA A 525 -58.55 -0.92 13.01
C ALA A 525 -58.23 0.50 13.54
N PHE A 526 -57.70 1.38 12.68
CA PHE A 526 -57.48 2.78 13.07
C PHE A 526 -58.82 3.46 13.43
N SER A 527 -58.82 4.30 14.46
CA SER A 527 -60.00 5.02 14.95
C SER A 527 -60.53 6.06 13.97
N SER A 528 -59.71 6.55 13.05
CA SER A 528 -60.08 7.52 12.01
C SER A 528 -59.76 6.97 10.62
N GLY A 529 -60.77 6.87 9.75
CA GLY A 529 -60.56 6.59 8.33
C GLY A 529 -60.52 5.11 7.94
N VAL A 530 -61.40 4.28 8.51
CA VAL A 530 -61.64 2.92 7.97
C VAL A 530 -61.98 3.06 6.49
N HIS A 531 -61.03 2.72 5.61
CA HIS A 531 -61.34 2.58 4.20
C HIS A 531 -62.43 1.48 4.14
N PRO A 532 -63.60 1.73 3.50
CA PRO A 532 -64.73 0.80 3.54
C PRO A 532 -64.40 -0.62 3.06
N GLY A 533 -63.29 -0.77 2.32
CA GLY A 533 -62.76 -2.04 1.85
C GLY A 533 -61.64 -2.69 2.70
N CYS A 534 -61.42 -2.30 3.96
CA CYS A 534 -60.38 -2.90 4.82
C CYS A 534 -60.73 -4.34 5.28
N GLY A 535 -60.67 -5.29 4.35
CA GLY A 535 -60.74 -6.72 4.64
C GLY A 535 -59.53 -7.26 5.42
N THR A 536 -59.70 -8.42 6.04
CA THR A 536 -58.68 -9.11 6.86
C THR A 536 -57.82 -10.09 6.07
N ASP A 537 -58.00 -10.18 4.76
CA ASP A 537 -57.41 -11.17 3.86
C ASP A 537 -56.18 -10.66 3.10
N HIS A 538 -55.81 -9.39 3.27
CA HIS A 538 -54.66 -8.76 2.63
C HIS A 538 -53.54 -8.53 3.63
N PHE A 539 -52.29 -8.49 3.15
CA PHE A 539 -51.14 -7.97 3.88
C PHE A 539 -50.79 -6.59 3.35
N GLN A 540 -50.35 -5.70 4.22
CA GLN A 540 -49.67 -4.50 3.75
C GLN A 540 -48.58 -4.05 4.72
N LEU A 541 -47.58 -3.35 4.20
CA LEU A 541 -46.55 -2.70 4.99
C LEU A 541 -45.89 -1.60 4.14
N SER A 542 -45.54 -0.47 4.76
CA SER A 542 -44.95 0.65 4.01
C SER A 542 -43.49 0.40 3.67
N LYS A 543 -42.65 0.17 4.69
CA LYS A 543 -41.23 -0.15 4.52
C LYS A 543 -40.71 -1.06 5.63
N VAL A 544 -39.64 -1.78 5.33
CA VAL A 544 -38.74 -2.38 6.33
C VAL A 544 -37.48 -1.53 6.51
N ILE A 545 -36.76 -1.72 7.61
CA ILE A 545 -35.56 -0.95 7.97
C ILE A 545 -34.48 -1.92 8.42
N LEU A 546 -33.26 -1.76 7.92
CA LEU A 546 -32.06 -2.39 8.45
C LEU A 546 -31.07 -1.28 8.79
N SER A 547 -30.50 -1.29 9.99
CA SER A 547 -29.57 -0.24 10.42
C SER A 547 -28.53 -0.77 11.39
N VAL A 548 -27.48 0.02 11.58
CA VAL A 548 -26.48 -0.25 12.59
C VAL A 548 -26.30 0.96 13.50
N TYR A 549 -26.21 0.72 14.79
CA TYR A 549 -25.84 1.70 15.80
C TYR A 549 -24.58 1.28 16.54
N ASP A 550 -23.75 2.26 16.84
CA ASP A 550 -22.60 2.12 17.70
C ASP A 550 -23.09 2.00 19.16
N ARG A 551 -23.17 0.76 19.66
CA ARG A 551 -23.61 0.44 21.01
C ARG A 551 -22.69 -0.59 21.64
N VAL A 552 -22.37 -0.36 22.91
CA VAL A 552 -21.65 -1.33 23.74
C VAL A 552 -22.68 -2.28 24.34
N TYR A 553 -22.73 -3.51 23.84
CA TYR A 553 -23.46 -4.60 24.49
C TYR A 553 -22.52 -5.19 25.56
N SER A 554 -23.00 -5.41 26.79
CA SER A 554 -22.14 -5.94 27.85
C SER A 554 -21.68 -7.35 27.49
N THR A 555 -20.37 -7.58 27.55
CA THR A 555 -19.70 -8.83 27.18
C THR A 555 -19.84 -9.90 28.27
N ASP A 556 -21.07 -10.31 28.60
CA ASP A 556 -21.29 -11.51 29.42
C ASP A 556 -21.39 -12.80 28.56
N ALA A 557 -21.10 -12.71 27.26
CA ALA A 557 -21.00 -13.84 26.35
C ALA A 557 -19.61 -13.89 25.70
N THR A 558 -18.59 -14.18 26.50
CA THR A 558 -17.31 -14.69 25.99
C THR A 558 -17.18 -16.14 26.42
N GLU A 559 -17.64 -17.06 25.59
CA GLU A 559 -17.08 -18.39 25.39
C GLU A 559 -17.87 -19.06 24.24
N GLU A 560 -17.14 -19.64 23.28
CA GLU A 560 -17.60 -20.30 22.04
C GLU A 560 -17.87 -19.38 20.83
N LEU A 561 -16.78 -18.99 20.16
CA LEU A 561 -16.64 -19.05 18.70
C LEU A 561 -15.22 -19.48 18.34
#